data_AF-A0AAC9KXF3-F1
#
_entry.id   AF-A0AAC9KXF3-F1
#
_cell.length_a   1.000
_cell.length_b   1.000
_cell.length_c   1.000
_cell.angle_alpha   90.00
_cell.angle_beta   90.00
_cell.angle_gamma   90.00
#
_symmetry.space_group_name_H-M   'P 1'
#
loop_
_entity.id
_entity.type
_entity.pdbx_description
1 polymer ?
#
loop_
_entity_poly.entity_id
_entity_poly.type
_entity_poly.pdbx_seq_one_letter_code
_entity_poly.pdbx_strand_id
1 'polypeptide(L)'
;MKNILLFIILLFFSCKEFNYSDIRRKSSKLLNSSNSVVDKELKMSFVDSLNDDQKEALFFLEQAVLDSNPDKFNQIFNLNEEKIKEMLATVAKCLQAKRKAKIALENSNDPNVANAKQQLLQVEKTYIDNLRQSFMTTKSIKDACNFVKNYDASASF
;
A
#
# COMPACT_ATOMS: atom_id res chain seq x y z
N MET A 1 8.15 -32.18 -4.36
CA MET A 1 6.84 -31.49 -4.22
C MET A 1 6.98 -30.16 -3.47
N LYS A 2 7.82 -29.23 -3.96
CA LYS A 2 8.06 -27.91 -3.31
C LYS A 2 7.61 -26.71 -4.17
N ASN A 3 7.36 -26.93 -5.46
CA ASN A 3 7.06 -25.85 -6.41
C ASN A 3 5.55 -25.53 -6.48
N ILE A 4 4.69 -26.43 -6.02
CA ILE A 4 3.22 -26.24 -6.02
C ILE A 4 2.79 -25.26 -4.91
N LEU A 5 3.47 -25.27 -3.76
CA LEU A 5 3.17 -24.36 -2.65
C LEU A 5 3.53 -22.90 -3.00
N LEU A 6 4.64 -22.69 -3.73
CA LEU A 6 5.03 -21.39 -4.29
C LEU A 6 4.04 -20.87 -5.33
N PHE A 7 3.50 -21.77 -6.17
CA PHE A 7 2.46 -21.42 -7.15
C PHE A 7 1.14 -21.02 -6.47
N ILE A 8 0.74 -21.71 -5.40
CA ILE A 8 -0.48 -21.38 -4.64
C ILE A 8 -0.31 -20.03 -3.92
N ILE A 9 0.86 -19.73 -3.35
CA ILE A 9 1.15 -18.42 -2.74
C ILE A 9 1.17 -17.30 -3.80
N LEU A 10 1.74 -17.55 -4.98
CA LEU A 10 1.72 -16.60 -6.11
C LEU A 10 0.30 -16.39 -6.68
N LEU A 11 -0.57 -17.39 -6.63
CA LEU A 11 -1.98 -17.28 -7.02
C LEU A 11 -2.81 -16.44 -6.02
N PHE A 12 -2.46 -16.42 -4.74
CA PHE A 12 -3.09 -15.49 -3.78
C PHE A 12 -2.74 -14.01 -4.05
N PHE A 13 -1.55 -13.73 -4.62
CA PHE A 13 -1.16 -12.38 -5.05
C PHE A 13 -1.63 -12.04 -6.48
N SER A 14 -1.81 -13.05 -7.35
CA SER A 14 -2.26 -12.85 -8.73
C SER A 14 -3.79 -12.73 -8.86
N CYS A 15 -4.56 -13.26 -7.90
CA CYS A 15 -6.03 -13.34 -7.99
C CYS A 15 -6.78 -12.79 -6.78
N LYS A 16 -6.14 -12.05 -5.87
CA LYS A 16 -6.89 -11.12 -5.02
C LYS A 16 -6.80 -9.76 -5.67
N GLU A 17 -7.70 -9.52 -6.62
CA GLU A 17 -8.14 -8.16 -6.90
C GLU A 17 -8.26 -7.44 -5.56
N PHE A 18 -7.68 -6.25 -5.50
CA PHE A 18 -7.97 -5.29 -4.46
C PHE A 18 -9.48 -5.01 -4.55
N ASN A 19 -10.29 -5.84 -3.88
CA ASN A 19 -11.72 -5.77 -3.98
C ASN A 19 -12.17 -4.52 -3.24
N TYR A 20 -12.44 -3.45 -3.98
CA TYR A 20 -12.79 -2.13 -3.47
C TYR A 20 -14.01 -2.15 -2.54
N SER A 21 -14.88 -3.16 -2.65
CA SER A 21 -16.03 -3.35 -1.74
C SER A 21 -15.64 -3.89 -0.35
N ASP A 22 -14.48 -4.55 -0.21
CA ASP A 22 -13.96 -5.01 1.08
C ASP A 22 -13.40 -3.85 1.93
N ILE A 23 -13.03 -2.72 1.30
CA ILE A 23 -12.45 -1.54 1.97
C ILE A 23 -13.41 -0.98 3.04
N ARG A 24 -14.71 -0.87 2.70
CA ARG A 24 -15.75 -0.36 3.62
C ARG A 24 -15.98 -1.31 4.81
N ARG A 25 -15.84 -2.63 4.61
CA ARG A 25 -16.11 -3.65 5.64
C ARG A 25 -14.89 -3.94 6.52
N LYS A 26 -13.67 -3.72 6.03
CA LYS A 26 -12.42 -3.89 6.81
C LYS A 26 -12.03 -2.63 7.58
N SER A 27 -12.42 -1.44 7.14
CA SER A 27 -12.28 -0.19 7.90
C SER A 27 -12.90 -0.29 9.31
N SER A 28 -14.01 -1.02 9.49
CA SER A 28 -14.56 -1.28 10.83
C SER A 28 -13.73 -2.26 11.68
N LYS A 29 -12.88 -3.09 11.07
CA LYS A 29 -11.96 -4.01 11.74
C LYS A 29 -10.63 -3.32 12.11
N LEU A 30 -10.23 -2.31 11.33
CA LEU A 30 -9.12 -1.37 11.51
C LEU A 30 -9.13 -0.66 12.88
N LEU A 31 -10.32 -0.50 13.48
CA LEU A 31 -10.57 0.34 14.67
C LEU A 31 -10.72 -0.44 15.99
N ASN A 32 -10.50 -1.76 15.99
CA ASN A 32 -10.74 -2.59 17.18
C ASN A 32 -9.45 -3.04 17.91
N SER A 33 -8.27 -2.69 17.40
CA SER A 33 -6.98 -2.99 18.03
C SER A 33 -6.46 -1.78 18.84
N SER A 34 -7.05 -1.59 20.03
CA SER A 34 -6.63 -0.74 21.19
C SER A 34 -6.27 0.76 21.01
N ASN A 35 -7.06 1.65 21.62
CA ASN A 35 -6.71 2.54 22.75
C ASN A 35 -7.70 3.73 22.88
N SER A 36 -8.62 3.70 23.86
CA SER A 36 -9.58 4.78 24.19
C SER A 36 -10.56 5.18 23.06
N VAL A 37 -11.76 5.63 23.45
CA VAL A 37 -12.80 6.08 22.50
C VAL A 37 -12.35 7.31 21.69
N VAL A 38 -11.52 8.17 22.30
CA VAL A 38 -11.04 9.43 21.72
C VAL A 38 -10.04 9.21 20.58
N ASP A 39 -9.10 8.28 20.72
CA ASP A 39 -8.11 7.98 19.68
C ASP A 39 -8.77 7.33 18.43
N LYS A 40 -9.84 6.55 18.66
CA LYS A 40 -10.65 5.96 17.60
C LYS A 40 -11.42 7.02 16.82
N GLU A 41 -11.99 8.00 17.51
CA GLU A 41 -12.73 9.12 16.90
C GLU A 41 -11.81 10.02 16.06
N LEU A 42 -10.60 10.31 16.56
CA LEU A 42 -9.58 11.08 15.83
C LEU A 42 -9.06 10.35 14.58
N LYS A 43 -8.86 9.02 14.66
CA LYS A 43 -8.48 8.22 13.49
C LYS A 43 -9.58 8.17 12.43
N MET A 44 -10.83 8.06 12.85
CA MET A 44 -11.99 8.11 11.94
C MET A 44 -12.11 9.47 11.25
N SER A 45 -12.03 10.57 12.00
CA SER A 45 -12.12 11.91 11.42
C SER A 45 -10.99 12.20 10.42
N PHE A 46 -9.78 11.72 10.70
CA PHE A 46 -8.67 11.79 9.75
C PHE A 46 -8.96 10.98 8.48
N VAL A 47 -9.38 9.70 8.60
CA VAL A 47 -9.69 8.85 7.43
C VAL A 47 -10.80 9.47 6.58
N ASP A 48 -11.82 10.06 7.21
CA ASP A 48 -12.91 10.72 6.51
C ASP A 48 -12.45 11.96 5.72
N SER A 49 -11.42 12.65 6.21
CA SER A 49 -10.79 13.82 5.56
C SER A 49 -9.97 13.47 4.30
N LEU A 50 -9.70 12.18 4.06
CA LEU A 50 -8.94 11.72 2.90
C LEU A 50 -9.83 11.60 1.66
N ASN A 51 -9.26 11.92 0.49
CA ASN A 51 -9.90 11.60 -0.78
C ASN A 51 -9.79 10.09 -1.09
N ASP A 52 -10.50 9.63 -2.12
CA ASP A 52 -10.59 8.19 -2.43
C ASP A 52 -9.22 7.57 -2.79
N ASP A 53 -8.40 8.28 -3.56
CA ASP A 53 -7.04 7.84 -3.90
C ASP A 53 -6.17 7.69 -2.64
N GLN A 54 -6.25 8.64 -1.70
CA GLN A 54 -5.52 8.59 -0.43
C GLN A 54 -6.02 7.49 0.49
N LYS A 55 -7.34 7.23 0.53
CA LYS A 55 -7.93 6.12 1.29
C LYS A 55 -7.43 4.78 0.77
N GLU A 56 -7.37 4.63 -0.54
CA GLU A 56 -6.80 3.44 -1.17
C GLU A 56 -5.31 3.29 -0.85
N ALA A 57 -4.54 4.39 -0.93
CA ALA A 57 -3.13 4.40 -0.60
C ALA A 57 -2.89 4.00 0.87
N LEU A 58 -3.73 4.48 1.79
CA LEU A 58 -3.65 4.15 3.22
C LEU A 58 -3.92 2.67 3.45
N PHE A 59 -4.95 2.12 2.81
CA PHE A 59 -5.26 0.70 2.89
C PHE A 59 -4.14 -0.17 2.28
N PHE A 60 -3.55 0.24 1.16
CA PHE A 60 -2.39 -0.44 0.58
C PHE A 60 -1.19 -0.44 1.52
N LEU A 61 -0.88 0.71 2.11
CA LEU A 61 0.21 0.85 3.06
C LEU A 61 0.00 -0.02 4.31
N GLU A 62 -1.24 -0.08 4.81
CA GLU A 62 -1.61 -0.98 5.91
C GLU A 62 -1.31 -2.44 5.56
N GLN A 63 -1.79 -2.93 4.40
CA GLN A 63 -1.52 -4.31 3.99
C GLN A 63 -0.02 -4.59 3.80
N ALA A 64 0.75 -3.59 3.38
CA ALA A 64 2.19 -3.73 3.19
C ALA A 64 2.95 -3.80 4.53
N VAL A 65 2.59 -2.95 5.50
CA VAL A 65 3.44 -2.63 6.66
C VAL A 65 2.90 -3.16 7.99
N LEU A 66 1.57 -3.23 8.17
CA LEU A 66 0.94 -3.48 9.47
C LEU A 66 1.44 -4.78 10.12
N ASP A 67 1.52 -5.86 9.36
CA ASP A 67 1.97 -7.16 9.86
C ASP A 67 3.46 -7.15 10.25
N SER A 68 4.27 -6.30 9.61
CA SER A 68 5.72 -6.25 9.85
C SER A 68 6.11 -5.32 11.00
N ASN A 69 5.38 -4.21 11.20
CA ASN A 69 5.66 -3.26 12.27
C ASN A 69 4.40 -2.48 12.69
N PRO A 70 3.49 -3.11 13.46
CA PRO A 70 2.18 -2.54 13.78
C PRO A 70 2.29 -1.26 14.61
N ASP A 71 3.22 -1.19 15.57
CA ASP A 71 3.40 -0.01 16.41
C ASP A 71 3.83 1.20 15.59
N LYS A 72 4.73 0.99 14.63
CA LYS A 72 5.22 2.09 13.79
C LYS A 72 4.21 2.51 12.74
N PHE A 73 3.40 1.59 12.23
CA PHE A 73 2.24 1.93 11.41
C PHE A 73 1.24 2.79 12.20
N ASN A 74 0.91 2.40 13.43
CA ASN A 74 -0.01 3.16 14.28
C ASN A 74 0.51 4.56 14.62
N GLN A 75 1.83 4.74 14.71
CA GLN A 75 2.44 6.05 14.93
C GLN A 75 2.26 7.04 13.76
N ILE A 76 1.84 6.58 12.56
CA ILE A 76 1.55 7.49 11.43
C ILE A 76 0.51 8.54 11.86
N PHE A 77 -0.51 8.12 12.60
CA PHE A 77 -1.61 8.97 13.05
C PHE A 77 -1.20 10.01 14.11
N ASN A 78 0.03 9.92 14.64
CA ASN A 78 0.59 10.93 15.53
C ASN A 78 1.30 12.06 14.77
N LEU A 79 1.39 11.97 13.44
CA LEU A 79 1.96 13.02 12.59
C LEU A 79 0.92 14.07 12.23
N ASN A 80 1.39 15.25 11.79
CA ASN A 80 0.54 16.25 11.16
C ASN A 80 -0.20 15.63 9.96
N GLU A 81 -1.52 15.80 9.91
CA GLU A 81 -2.42 15.39 8.84
C GLU A 81 -1.85 15.71 7.44
N GLU A 82 -1.31 16.91 7.23
CA GLU A 82 -0.74 17.34 5.95
C GLU A 82 0.42 16.43 5.51
N LYS A 83 1.29 16.01 6.45
CA LYS A 83 2.41 15.11 6.16
C LYS A 83 1.93 13.71 5.80
N ILE A 84 0.88 13.25 6.47
CA ILE A 84 0.28 11.95 6.15
C ILE A 84 -0.34 12.03 4.75
N LYS A 85 -1.09 13.09 4.43
CA LYS A 85 -1.68 13.33 3.11
C LYS A 85 -0.65 13.42 1.99
N GLU A 86 0.49 14.07 2.22
CA GLU A 86 1.61 14.12 1.28
C GLU A 86 2.19 12.73 0.98
N MET A 87 2.48 11.95 2.03
CA MET A 87 2.99 10.58 1.88
C MET A 87 1.97 9.70 1.12
N LEU A 88 0.69 9.77 1.50
CA LEU A 88 -0.38 9.01 0.83
C LEU A 88 -0.56 9.43 -0.63
N ALA A 89 -0.36 10.71 -0.96
CA ALA A 89 -0.39 11.17 -2.34
C ALA A 89 0.73 10.56 -3.19
N THR A 90 1.94 10.37 -2.63
CA THR A 90 3.02 9.66 -3.33
C THR A 90 2.65 8.19 -3.55
N VAL A 91 2.15 7.49 -2.53
CA VAL A 91 1.72 6.09 -2.68
C VAL A 91 0.59 5.97 -3.72
N ALA A 92 -0.39 6.88 -3.70
CA ALA A 92 -1.46 6.92 -4.68
C ALA A 92 -0.95 7.09 -6.12
N LYS A 93 0.04 7.97 -6.35
CA LYS A 93 0.67 8.14 -7.67
C LYS A 93 1.32 6.83 -8.16
N CYS A 94 2.04 6.12 -7.29
CA CYS A 94 2.62 4.81 -7.63
C CYS A 94 1.52 3.80 -8.01
N LEU A 95 0.43 3.72 -7.24
CA LEU A 95 -0.69 2.82 -7.53
C LEU A 95 -1.38 3.17 -8.86
N GLN A 96 -1.54 4.46 -9.17
CA GLN A 96 -2.08 4.91 -10.44
C GLN A 96 -1.15 4.55 -11.62
N ALA A 97 0.17 4.72 -11.47
CA ALA A 97 1.15 4.31 -12.48
C ALA A 97 1.07 2.80 -12.74
N LYS A 98 1.00 1.97 -11.68
CA LYS A 98 0.77 0.53 -11.79
C LYS A 98 -0.51 0.20 -12.57
N ARG A 99 -1.63 0.86 -12.27
CA ARG A 99 -2.90 0.63 -13.00
C ARG A 99 -2.77 0.97 -14.48
N LYS A 100 -2.14 2.10 -14.81
CA LYS A 100 -1.90 2.50 -16.21
C LYS A 100 -1.03 1.47 -16.93
N ALA A 101 0.05 1.01 -16.30
CA ALA A 101 0.90 -0.03 -16.86
C ALA A 101 0.12 -1.33 -17.08
N LYS A 102 -0.70 -1.76 -16.11
CA LYS A 102 -1.55 -2.95 -16.23
C LYS A 102 -2.53 -2.84 -17.40
N ILE A 103 -3.27 -1.72 -17.51
CA ILE A 103 -4.23 -1.49 -18.61
C ILE A 103 -3.51 -1.50 -19.97
N ALA A 104 -2.34 -0.87 -20.07
CA ALA A 104 -1.55 -0.88 -21.30
C ALA A 104 -1.12 -2.31 -21.70
N LEU A 105 -0.70 -3.12 -20.73
CA LEU A 105 -0.33 -4.53 -20.97
C LEU A 105 -1.54 -5.42 -21.27
N GLU A 106 -2.73 -5.12 -20.75
CA GLU A 106 -3.95 -5.86 -21.06
C GLU A 106 -4.43 -5.62 -22.50
N ASN A 107 -4.23 -4.41 -23.01
CA ASN A 107 -4.61 -4.02 -24.37
C ASN A 107 -3.50 -4.26 -25.42
N SER A 108 -2.34 -4.77 -24.99
CA SER A 108 -1.19 -4.96 -25.88
C SER A 108 -1.27 -6.28 -26.65
N ASN A 109 -1.00 -6.20 -27.96
CA ASN A 109 -0.78 -7.36 -28.83
C ASN A 109 0.71 -7.73 -28.95
N ASP A 110 1.58 -7.14 -28.13
CA ASP A 110 3.02 -7.41 -28.16
C ASP A 110 3.31 -8.87 -27.80
N PRO A 111 4.12 -9.60 -28.59
CA PRO A 111 4.45 -11.00 -28.31
C PRO A 111 5.14 -11.22 -26.95
N ASN A 112 5.77 -10.19 -26.39
CA ASN A 112 6.46 -10.21 -25.10
C ASN A 112 5.58 -9.76 -23.91
N VAL A 113 4.28 -9.52 -24.11
CA VAL A 113 3.37 -9.02 -23.07
C VAL A 113 3.36 -9.88 -21.80
N ALA A 114 3.55 -11.20 -21.94
CA ALA A 114 3.63 -12.10 -20.79
C ALA A 114 4.86 -11.81 -19.90
N ASN A 115 6.02 -11.56 -20.52
CA ASN A 115 7.23 -11.19 -19.79
C ASN A 115 7.08 -9.81 -19.13
N ALA A 116 6.48 -8.85 -19.83
CA ALA A 116 6.21 -7.53 -19.25
C ALA A 116 5.24 -7.58 -18.06
N LYS A 117 4.22 -8.45 -18.10
CA LYS A 117 3.33 -8.72 -16.95
C LYS A 117 4.10 -9.30 -15.76
N GLN A 118 5.04 -10.22 -16.00
CA GLN A 118 5.91 -10.75 -14.94
C GLN A 118 6.82 -9.68 -14.35
N GLN A 119 7.40 -8.81 -15.18
CA GLN A 119 8.20 -7.67 -14.72
C GLN A 119 7.38 -6.71 -13.86
N LEU A 120 6.14 -6.39 -14.26
CA LEU A 120 5.24 -5.55 -13.46
C LEU A 120 4.97 -6.13 -12.07
N LEU A 121 4.77 -7.46 -11.96
CA LEU A 121 4.62 -8.14 -10.67
C LEU A 121 5.90 -8.06 -9.82
N GLN A 122 7.08 -8.18 -10.46
CA GLN A 122 8.34 -8.09 -9.75
C GLN A 122 8.60 -6.68 -9.23
N VAL A 123 8.29 -5.65 -10.03
CA VAL A 123 8.34 -4.25 -9.62
C VAL A 123 7.40 -3.99 -8.43
N GLU A 124 6.18 -4.53 -8.48
CA GLU A 124 5.24 -4.42 -7.36
C GLU A 124 5.79 -5.04 -6.07
N LYS A 125 6.36 -6.25 -6.17
CA LYS A 125 6.96 -6.91 -5.02
C LYS A 125 8.09 -6.08 -4.42
N THR A 126 8.98 -5.56 -5.26
CA THR A 126 10.08 -4.70 -4.83
C THR A 126 9.56 -3.42 -4.17
N TYR A 127 8.51 -2.80 -4.71
CA TYR A 127 7.87 -1.63 -4.10
C TYR A 127 7.33 -1.91 -2.70
N ILE A 128 6.62 -3.02 -2.52
CA ILE A 128 6.07 -3.44 -1.22
C ILE A 128 7.21 -3.71 -0.23
N ASP A 129 8.27 -4.40 -0.66
CA ASP A 129 9.43 -4.68 0.20
C ASP A 129 10.16 -3.40 0.61
N ASN A 130 10.28 -2.43 -0.30
CA ASN A 130 10.84 -1.11 0.01
C ASN A 130 9.99 -0.36 1.05
N LEU A 131 8.66 -0.37 0.90
CA LEU A 131 7.75 0.23 1.89
C LEU A 131 7.97 -0.41 3.27
N ARG A 132 7.95 -1.75 3.36
CA ARG A 132 8.23 -2.46 4.62
C ARG A 132 9.56 -2.05 5.23
N GLN A 133 10.61 -2.08 4.42
CA GLN A 133 11.96 -1.76 4.88
C GLN A 133 12.06 -0.33 5.41
N SER A 134 11.37 0.62 4.79
CA SER A 134 11.33 2.03 5.21
C SER A 134 10.71 2.17 6.60
N PHE A 135 9.64 1.43 6.88
CA PHE A 135 9.01 1.42 8.19
C PHE A 135 9.79 0.58 9.21
N MET A 136 10.54 -0.43 8.80
CA MET A 136 11.35 -1.24 9.73
C MET A 136 12.65 -0.54 10.16
N THR A 137 13.38 0.08 9.22
CA THR A 137 14.77 0.51 9.44
C THR A 137 14.93 1.93 9.96
N THR A 138 13.98 2.81 9.67
CA THR A 138 14.08 4.21 10.09
C THR A 138 13.98 4.34 11.62
N LYS A 139 14.59 5.37 12.20
CA LYS A 139 14.52 5.56 13.66
C LYS A 139 13.19 6.16 14.09
N SER A 140 12.62 7.06 13.29
CA SER A 140 11.35 7.74 13.59
C SER A 140 10.30 7.48 12.51
N ILE A 141 9.02 7.59 12.88
CA ILE A 141 7.93 7.52 11.93
C ILE A 141 7.96 8.68 10.92
N LYS A 142 8.42 9.86 11.34
CA LYS A 142 8.63 11.00 10.47
C LYS A 142 9.62 10.68 9.35
N ASP A 143 10.72 9.99 9.67
CA ASP A 143 11.71 9.59 8.67
C ASP A 143 11.17 8.52 7.73
N ALA A 144 10.40 7.55 8.24
CA ALA A 144 9.70 6.55 7.41
C ALA A 144 8.78 7.23 6.38
N CYS A 145 7.90 8.12 6.84
CA CYS A 145 6.97 8.83 5.98
C CYS A 145 7.68 9.75 4.98
N ASN A 146 8.77 10.42 5.38
CA ASN A 146 9.58 11.24 4.48
C ASN A 146 10.25 10.38 3.40
N PHE A 147 10.76 9.20 3.75
CA PHE A 147 11.37 8.30 2.79
C PHE A 147 10.35 7.85 1.74
N VAL A 148 9.15 7.44 2.18
CA VAL A 148 8.04 7.06 1.28
C VAL A 148 7.56 8.24 0.43
N LYS A 149 7.44 9.44 1.02
CA LYS A 149 7.05 10.65 0.29
C LYS A 149 7.97 10.94 -0.89
N ASN A 150 9.26 10.67 -0.72
CA ASN A 150 10.30 10.92 -1.71
C ASN A 150 10.50 9.75 -2.69
N TYR A 151 9.63 8.74 -2.68
CA TYR A 151 9.64 7.73 -3.71
C TYR A 151 9.36 8.35 -5.07
N ASP A 152 10.25 8.07 -6.02
CA ASP A 152 10.02 8.44 -7.40
C ASP A 152 8.91 7.53 -7.96
N ALA A 153 7.74 8.12 -8.14
CA ALA A 153 6.58 7.41 -8.69
C ALA A 153 6.84 6.91 -10.12
N SER A 154 7.70 7.58 -10.89
CA SER A 154 8.07 7.17 -12.26
C SER A 154 9.09 6.03 -12.28
N ALA A 155 9.88 5.87 -11.21
CA ALA A 155 10.76 4.73 -11.02
C ALA A 155 10.04 3.53 -10.36
N SER A 156 8.83 3.76 -9.84
CA SER A 156 8.10 2.75 -9.07
C SER A 156 7.22 1.85 -9.93
N PHE A 157 6.72 2.32 -11.09
CA PHE A 157 5.91 1.59 -12.09
C PHE A 157 5.86 2.35 -13.42
#